data_AF-A0A921FCE4-F1
#
_entry.id   AF-A0A921FCE4-F1
#
_cell.length_a   1.000
_cell.length_b   1.000
_cell.length_c   1.000
_cell.angle_alpha   90.00
_cell.angle_beta   90.00
_cell.angle_gamma   90.00
#
_symmetry.space_group_name_H-M   'P 1'
#
loop_
_entity.id
_entity.type
_entity.pdbx_description
1 polymer ?
#
loop_
_entity_poly.entity_id
_entity_poly.type
_entity_poly.pdbx_seq_one_letter_code
_entity_poly.pdbx_strand_id
1 'polypeptide(L)'
;HAGTLGEKLFEYPQYYKTDGLFFANDSSSVLRYTNDSIYYLLGVRPYNGEDRMEFLHNICYKGTGKSTSLDYFLSALLLEKRLDTFATAITDFCESDEEFARYYKEAILIYKDSHPDYQIQITDSAMIQRYTDYKIRRKESGPLVQGSNLMRREFGDTYWWYFDYQN
;
A
#
# COMPACT_ATOMS: atom_id res chain seq x y z
N HIS A 1 -11.96 7.47 11.59
CA HIS A 1 -11.54 6.06 11.66
C HIS A 1 -10.90 5.73 10.32
N ALA A 2 -9.58 5.74 10.28
CA ALA A 2 -8.79 5.28 9.14
C ALA A 2 -9.13 3.80 8.86
N GLY A 3 -9.22 3.44 7.58
CA GLY A 3 -9.51 2.09 7.14
C GLY A 3 -8.39 1.13 7.53
N THR A 4 -8.75 -0.14 7.77
CA THR A 4 -7.79 -1.19 8.16
C THR A 4 -6.94 -1.71 7.00
N LEU A 5 -7.07 -1.12 5.80
CA LEU A 5 -6.41 -1.60 4.59
C LEU A 5 -4.90 -1.48 4.72
N GLY A 6 -4.39 -0.32 5.14
CA GLY A 6 -2.96 -0.08 5.38
C GLY A 6 -2.35 -0.92 6.53
N GLU A 7 -3.17 -1.64 7.29
CA GLU A 7 -2.73 -2.56 8.35
C GLU A 7 -2.66 -4.02 7.90
N LYS A 8 -3.49 -4.40 6.91
CA LYS A 8 -3.73 -5.82 6.57
C LYS A 8 -3.39 -6.20 5.13
N LEU A 9 -3.08 -5.22 4.29
CA LEU A 9 -2.89 -5.41 2.85
C LEU A 9 -1.88 -6.49 2.49
N PHE A 10 -0.77 -6.62 3.22
CA PHE A 10 0.28 -7.59 2.93
C PHE A 10 0.33 -8.78 3.88
N GLU A 11 -0.72 -9.01 4.69
CA GLU A 11 -0.87 -10.25 5.46
C GLU A 11 -1.04 -11.46 4.52
N TYR A 12 -1.57 -11.21 3.32
CA TYR A 12 -1.76 -12.19 2.27
C TYR A 12 -1.05 -11.76 0.98
N PRO A 13 -0.60 -12.70 0.14
CA PRO A 13 0.04 -12.38 -1.13
C PRO A 13 -0.88 -11.60 -2.08
N GLN A 14 -0.36 -10.51 -2.65
CA GLN A 14 -1.08 -9.59 -3.53
C GLN A 14 -0.75 -9.81 -5.03
N TYR A 15 -1.60 -10.52 -5.77
CA TYR A 15 -1.33 -10.88 -7.18
C TYR A 15 -1.98 -9.94 -8.22
N TYR A 16 -2.93 -9.10 -7.79
CA TYR A 16 -3.78 -8.33 -8.69
C TYR A 16 -3.50 -6.83 -8.65
N LYS A 17 -2.46 -6.40 -7.92
CA LYS A 17 -2.10 -4.98 -7.75
C LYS A 17 -3.34 -4.12 -7.43
N THR A 18 -3.45 -2.91 -8.01
CA THR A 18 -4.61 -2.02 -7.81
C THR A 18 -5.94 -2.70 -8.13
N ASP A 19 -5.96 -3.62 -9.10
CA ASP A 19 -7.19 -4.32 -9.48
C ASP A 19 -7.75 -5.20 -8.36
N GLY A 20 -6.89 -5.66 -7.44
CA GLY A 20 -7.30 -6.45 -6.27
C GLY A 20 -8.14 -5.69 -5.25
N LEU A 21 -8.19 -4.35 -5.33
CA LEU A 21 -9.01 -3.50 -4.46
C LEU A 21 -10.47 -3.42 -4.90
N PHE A 22 -10.81 -3.94 -6.08
CA PHE A 22 -12.12 -3.84 -6.70
C PHE A 22 -12.65 -5.21 -7.09
N PHE A 23 -13.98 -5.33 -7.19
CA PHE A 23 -14.60 -6.54 -7.70
C PHE A 23 -14.53 -6.59 -9.24
N ALA A 24 -14.63 -7.80 -9.81
CA ALA A 24 -14.82 -7.96 -11.24
C ALA A 24 -16.18 -7.37 -11.66
N ASN A 25 -16.25 -6.78 -12.86
CA ASN A 25 -17.48 -6.16 -13.37
C ASN A 25 -18.54 -7.20 -13.77
N ASP A 26 -18.12 -8.44 -14.02
CA ASP A 26 -18.85 -9.48 -14.74
C ASP A 26 -18.67 -10.84 -14.05
N SER A 27 -19.34 -11.01 -12.91
CA SER A 27 -19.53 -12.32 -12.30
C SER A 27 -21.03 -12.62 -12.20
N SER A 28 -21.53 -13.43 -13.13
CA SER A 28 -22.94 -13.87 -13.20
C SER A 28 -23.36 -14.88 -12.12
N SER A 29 -22.53 -15.17 -11.12
CA SER A 29 -22.91 -16.01 -9.98
C SER A 29 -23.40 -15.17 -8.80
N VAL A 30 -24.73 -15.21 -8.67
CA VAL A 30 -25.63 -14.90 -7.54
C VAL A 30 -24.92 -14.77 -6.17
N LEU A 31 -25.18 -13.65 -5.48
CA LEU A 31 -24.70 -13.23 -4.14
C LEU A 31 -23.29 -12.61 -4.05
N ARG A 32 -22.99 -11.54 -4.79
CA ARG A 32 -21.72 -10.81 -4.64
C ARG A 32 -21.87 -9.33 -4.34
N TYR A 33 -21.02 -8.83 -3.44
CA TYR A 33 -20.63 -7.42 -3.39
C TYR A 33 -20.12 -7.02 -4.78
N THR A 34 -20.76 -6.02 -5.38
CA THR A 34 -20.34 -5.43 -6.64
C THR A 34 -19.47 -4.21 -6.37
N ASN A 35 -18.87 -3.65 -7.42
CA ASN A 35 -18.18 -2.37 -7.29
C ASN A 35 -19.09 -1.25 -6.78
N ASP A 36 -20.42 -1.40 -6.82
CA ASP A 36 -21.36 -0.42 -6.24
C ASP A 36 -21.13 -0.22 -4.73
N SER A 37 -20.79 -1.28 -3.99
CA SER A 37 -20.49 -1.16 -2.57
C SER A 37 -19.18 -0.40 -2.31
N ILE A 38 -18.17 -0.61 -3.16
CA ILE A 38 -16.91 0.12 -3.13
C ILE A 38 -17.14 1.58 -3.49
N TYR A 39 -17.86 1.86 -4.56
CA TYR A 39 -18.18 3.23 -4.98
C TYR A 39 -19.03 3.98 -3.94
N TYR A 40 -19.95 3.29 -3.27
CA TYR A 40 -20.69 3.86 -2.14
C TYR A 40 -19.77 4.21 -0.96
N LEU A 41 -18.80 3.35 -0.66
CA LEU A 41 -17.78 3.58 0.37
C LEU A 41 -16.86 4.75 0.02
N LEU A 42 -16.47 4.89 -1.25
CA LEU A 42 -15.63 5.99 -1.74
C LEU A 42 -16.43 7.30 -1.93
N GLY A 43 -17.75 7.19 -2.10
CA GLY A 43 -18.67 8.31 -2.31
C GLY A 43 -18.78 8.79 -3.76
N VAL A 44 -18.01 8.19 -4.69
CA VAL A 44 -17.94 8.59 -6.10
C VAL A 44 -17.88 7.33 -6.97
N ARG A 45 -18.38 7.43 -8.20
CA ARG A 45 -18.25 6.40 -9.23
C ARG A 45 -17.25 6.85 -10.30
N PRO A 46 -16.42 5.95 -10.84
CA PRO A 46 -15.52 6.27 -11.94
C PRO A 46 -16.30 6.60 -13.21
N TYR A 47 -15.68 7.37 -14.10
CA TYR A 47 -16.18 7.52 -15.47
C TYR A 47 -16.03 6.20 -16.25
N ASN A 48 -16.83 6.05 -17.31
CA ASN A 48 -16.75 4.85 -18.15
C ASN A 48 -15.35 4.71 -18.76
N GLY A 49 -14.68 3.60 -18.43
CA GLY A 49 -13.33 3.31 -18.91
C GLY A 49 -12.20 4.06 -18.19
N GLU A 50 -12.50 4.79 -17.11
CA GLU A 50 -11.47 5.41 -16.26
C GLU A 50 -10.62 4.33 -15.58
N ASP A 51 -9.30 4.52 -15.62
CA ASP A 51 -8.37 3.64 -14.91
C ASP A 51 -8.58 3.74 -13.39
N ARG A 52 -8.41 2.62 -12.67
CA ARG A 52 -8.68 2.57 -11.22
C ARG A 52 -7.71 3.42 -10.42
N MET A 53 -6.44 3.50 -10.82
CA MET A 53 -5.46 4.36 -10.17
C MET A 53 -5.77 5.84 -10.47
N GLU A 54 -6.09 6.16 -11.72
CA GLU A 54 -6.48 7.52 -12.11
C GLU A 54 -7.73 7.98 -11.36
N PHE A 55 -8.74 7.12 -11.25
CA PHE A 55 -9.94 7.36 -10.46
C PHE A 55 -9.62 7.66 -8.99
N LEU A 56 -8.83 6.80 -8.34
CA LEU A 56 -8.46 6.97 -6.92
C LEU A 56 -7.65 8.25 -6.69
N HIS A 57 -6.70 8.57 -7.58
CA HIS A 57 -5.97 9.82 -7.57
C HIS A 57 -6.91 11.02 -7.68
N ASN A 58 -7.81 11.00 -8.67
CA ASN A 58 -8.73 12.09 -8.95
C ASN A 58 -9.65 12.39 -7.77
N ILE A 59 -10.21 11.37 -7.13
CA ILE A 59 -11.15 11.59 -6.02
C ILE A 59 -10.46 12.14 -4.76
N CYS A 60 -9.17 11.85 -4.56
CA CYS A 60 -8.39 12.40 -3.46
C CYS A 60 -8.01 13.87 -3.74
N TYR A 61 -7.36 14.16 -4.87
CA TYR A 61 -6.84 15.51 -5.17
C TYR A 61 -7.93 16.52 -5.55
N LYS A 62 -9.08 16.08 -6.07
CA LYS A 62 -10.23 16.96 -6.34
C LYS A 62 -11.15 17.12 -5.14
N GLY A 63 -10.88 16.43 -4.02
CA GLY A 63 -11.69 16.50 -2.81
C GLY A 63 -13.12 15.98 -2.97
N THR A 64 -13.38 15.12 -3.97
CA THR A 64 -14.73 14.60 -4.25
C THR A 64 -15.03 13.30 -3.51
N GLY A 65 -13.99 12.61 -3.02
CA GLY A 65 -14.13 11.34 -2.29
C GLY A 65 -14.38 11.52 -0.78
N LYS A 66 -14.76 10.42 -0.13
CA LYS A 66 -14.80 10.32 1.35
C LYS A 66 -13.41 10.08 1.93
N SER A 67 -13.26 10.17 3.25
CA SER A 67 -11.98 9.91 3.96
C SER A 67 -11.35 8.55 3.62
N THR A 68 -12.16 7.53 3.38
CA THR A 68 -11.71 6.19 2.98
C THR A 68 -11.03 6.15 1.59
N SER A 69 -11.22 7.17 0.77
CA SER A 69 -10.59 7.26 -0.56
C SER A 69 -9.08 7.37 -0.47
N LEU A 70 -8.57 8.09 0.53
CA LEU A 70 -7.14 8.23 0.77
C LEU A 70 -6.51 6.86 1.07
N ASP A 71 -7.14 6.05 1.93
CA ASP A 71 -6.65 4.71 2.24
C ASP A 71 -6.59 3.81 1.01
N TYR A 72 -7.61 3.85 0.15
CA TYR A 72 -7.62 3.10 -1.09
C TYR A 72 -6.52 3.58 -2.05
N PHE A 73 -6.33 4.89 -2.15
CA PHE A 73 -5.32 5.48 -3.01
C PHE A 73 -3.89 5.14 -2.54
N LEU A 74 -3.59 5.35 -1.26
CA LEU A 74 -2.30 5.00 -0.67
C LEU A 74 -2.01 3.49 -0.81
N SER A 75 -3.00 2.64 -0.55
CA SER A 75 -2.88 1.19 -0.73
C SER A 75 -2.63 0.80 -2.19
N ALA A 76 -3.32 1.43 -3.14
CA ALA A 76 -3.08 1.22 -4.57
C ALA A 76 -1.64 1.60 -4.95
N LEU A 77 -1.12 2.72 -4.45
CA LEU A 77 0.26 3.12 -4.70
C LEU A 77 1.28 2.12 -4.18
N LEU A 78 1.05 1.55 -2.99
CA LEU A 78 1.91 0.49 -2.45
C LEU A 78 1.87 -0.78 -3.30
N LEU A 79 0.68 -1.20 -3.75
CA LEU A 79 0.49 -2.36 -4.64
C LEU A 79 1.16 -2.16 -6.01
N GLU A 80 1.22 -0.94 -6.53
CA GLU A 80 1.97 -0.61 -7.75
C GLU A 80 3.44 -0.28 -7.49
N LYS A 81 3.88 -0.31 -6.23
CA LYS A 81 5.24 0.06 -5.80
C LYS A 81 5.64 1.50 -6.19
N ARG A 82 4.67 2.41 -6.30
CA ARG A 82 4.86 3.83 -6.67
C ARG A 82 5.23 4.68 -5.45
N LEU A 83 6.43 4.48 -4.91
CA LEU A 83 6.85 5.11 -3.65
C LEU A 83 7.00 6.64 -3.72
N ASP A 84 7.43 7.21 -4.84
CA ASP A 84 7.54 8.67 -4.99
C ASP A 84 6.16 9.35 -4.88
N THR A 85 5.17 8.81 -5.59
CA THR A 85 3.79 9.31 -5.54
C THR A 85 3.17 9.06 -4.16
N PHE A 86 3.48 7.93 -3.53
CA PHE A 86 3.04 7.62 -2.17
C PHE A 86 3.59 8.63 -1.16
N ALA A 87 4.88 8.94 -1.20
CA ALA A 87 5.50 9.91 -0.31
C ALA A 87 4.93 11.33 -0.50
N THR A 88 4.70 11.72 -1.76
CA THR A 88 4.01 12.98 -2.08
C THR A 88 2.61 13.01 -1.48
N ALA A 89 1.82 11.94 -1.67
CA ALA A 89 0.47 11.87 -1.12
C ALA A 89 0.45 11.89 0.42
N ILE A 90 1.39 11.23 1.09
CA ILE A 90 1.53 11.31 2.56
C ILE A 90 1.81 12.76 2.98
N THR A 91 2.69 13.47 2.27
CA THR A 91 2.99 14.87 2.58
C THR A 91 1.82 15.81 2.31
N ASP A 92 1.06 15.56 1.25
CA ASP A 92 -0.05 16.42 0.84
C ASP A 92 -1.31 16.23 1.71
N PHE A 93 -1.55 15.02 2.20
CA PHE A 93 -2.82 14.67 2.85
C PHE A 93 -2.72 14.31 4.33
N CYS A 94 -1.56 13.89 4.83
CA CYS A 94 -1.40 13.45 6.21
C CYS A 94 -0.66 14.48 7.06
N GLU A 95 -1.04 14.55 8.34
CA GLU A 95 -0.34 15.41 9.29
C GLU A 95 0.95 14.73 9.76
N SER A 96 1.96 15.52 10.15
CA SER A 96 3.26 14.99 10.60
C SER A 96 3.15 14.14 11.86
N ASP A 97 2.14 14.40 12.69
CA ASP A 97 1.90 13.73 13.98
C ASP A 97 0.84 12.61 13.83
N GLU A 98 0.39 12.32 12.61
CA GLU A 98 -0.60 11.28 12.34
C GLU A 98 -0.01 9.88 12.58
N GLU A 99 -0.78 9.02 13.24
CA GLU A 99 -0.40 7.63 13.42
C GLU A 99 -0.66 6.86 12.12
N PHE A 100 0.42 6.65 11.36
CA PHE A 100 0.36 5.91 10.11
C PHE A 100 0.13 4.42 10.33
N ALA A 101 -0.64 3.83 9.40
CA ALA A 101 -0.84 2.40 9.37
C ALA A 101 0.49 1.64 9.18
N ARG A 102 0.58 0.40 9.69
CA ARG A 102 1.80 -0.43 9.65
C ARG A 102 2.49 -0.42 8.29
N TYR A 103 1.78 -0.73 7.21
CA TYR A 103 2.40 -0.85 5.88
C TYR A 103 2.82 0.49 5.29
N TYR A 104 2.16 1.59 5.70
CA TYR A 104 2.58 2.94 5.33
C TYR A 104 3.88 3.31 6.02
N LYS A 105 4.03 2.99 7.31
CA LYS A 105 5.30 3.15 8.04
C LYS A 105 6.42 2.32 7.41
N GLU A 106 6.14 1.06 7.08
CA GLU A 106 7.10 0.19 6.40
C GLU A 106 7.53 0.75 5.03
N ALA A 107 6.61 1.32 4.24
CA ALA A 107 6.91 1.98 2.97
C ALA A 107 7.71 3.28 3.14
N ILE A 108 7.38 4.10 4.14
CA ILE A 108 8.15 5.31 4.47
C ILE A 108 9.60 4.94 4.80
N LEU A 109 9.84 3.87 5.56
CA LEU A 109 11.21 3.42 5.87
C LEU A 109 12.00 3.06 4.61
N ILE A 110 11.40 2.37 3.63
CA ILE A 110 12.05 2.14 2.33
C ILE A 110 12.32 3.45 1.62
N TYR A 111 11.35 4.36 1.60
CA TYR A 111 11.50 5.62 0.88
C TYR A 111 12.63 6.50 1.44
N LYS A 112 12.78 6.55 2.77
CA LYS A 112 13.85 7.31 3.43
C LYS A 112 15.25 6.76 3.14
N ASP A 113 15.39 5.47 2.88
CA ASP A 113 16.68 4.87 2.52
C ASP A 113 17.24 5.47 1.22
N SER A 114 16.37 5.86 0.26
CA SER A 114 16.76 6.56 -0.97
C SER A 114 16.58 8.07 -0.92
N HIS A 115 15.79 8.60 0.02
CA HIS A 115 15.52 10.02 0.21
C HIS A 115 15.75 10.44 1.68
N PRO A 116 17.01 10.61 2.11
CA PRO A 116 17.34 10.93 3.51
C PRO A 116 16.70 12.23 4.01
N ASP A 117 16.50 13.20 3.11
CA ASP A 117 15.91 14.52 3.41
C ASP A 117 14.38 14.49 3.51
N TYR A 118 13.73 13.33 3.32
CA TYR A 118 12.28 13.22 3.44
C TYR A 118 11.81 13.54 4.87
N GLN A 119 10.86 14.47 4.97
CA GLN A 119 10.48 15.13 6.23
C GLN A 119 9.79 14.21 7.24
N ILE A 120 9.00 13.23 6.78
CA ILE A 120 8.24 12.33 7.67
C ILE A 120 9.19 11.37 8.38
N GLN A 121 9.09 11.26 9.70
CA GLN A 121 9.93 10.38 10.51
C GLN A 121 9.11 9.27 11.14
N ILE A 122 9.61 8.04 11.07
CA ILE A 122 9.09 6.93 11.86
C ILE A 122 9.91 6.86 13.14
N THR A 123 9.25 6.91 14.29
CA THR A 123 9.88 6.88 15.62
C THR A 123 9.76 5.53 16.33
N ASP A 124 9.00 4.59 15.76
CA ASP A 124 8.81 3.24 16.27
C ASP A 124 10.13 2.43 16.22
N SER A 125 10.79 2.33 17.38
CA SER A 125 12.09 1.68 17.51
C SER A 125 12.05 0.19 17.15
N ALA A 126 10.96 -0.51 17.45
CA ALA A 126 10.81 -1.93 17.14
C ALA A 126 10.71 -2.15 15.63
N MET A 127 9.95 -1.30 14.92
CA MET A 127 9.84 -1.37 13.47
C MET A 127 11.17 -1.01 12.77
N ILE A 128 11.87 0.03 13.24
CA ILE A 128 13.18 0.43 12.69
C ILE A 128 14.21 -0.69 12.86
N GLN A 129 14.23 -1.34 14.04
CA GLN A 129 15.11 -2.48 14.27
C GLN A 129 14.75 -3.65 13.34
N ARG A 130 13.46 -4.00 13.24
CA ARG A 130 12.99 -5.08 12.34
C ARG A 130 13.36 -4.79 10.87
N TYR A 131 13.32 -3.53 10.44
CA TYR A 131 13.76 -3.12 9.10
C TYR A 131 15.26 -3.26 8.90
N THR A 132 16.03 -2.92 9.93
CA THR A 132 17.49 -3.08 9.91
C THR A 132 17.86 -4.56 9.78
N ASP A 133 17.20 -5.43 10.54
CA ASP A 133 17.38 -6.88 10.47
C ASP A 133 17.01 -7.42 9.09
N TYR A 134 15.89 -6.94 8.51
CA TYR A 134 15.49 -7.27 7.14
C TYR A 134 16.60 -6.94 6.12
N LYS A 135 17.17 -5.74 6.18
CA LYS A 135 18.25 -5.31 5.26
C LYS A 135 19.50 -6.15 5.39
N ILE A 136 19.89 -6.51 6.61
CA ILE A 136 21.05 -7.39 6.86
C ILE A 136 20.77 -8.78 6.26
N ARG A 137 19.62 -9.37 6.60
CA ARG A 137 19.23 -10.71 6.16
C ARG A 137 19.11 -10.83 4.64
N ARG A 138 18.59 -9.78 4.00
CA ARG A 138 18.51 -9.68 2.53
C ARG A 138 19.90 -9.72 1.89
N LYS A 139 20.86 -8.97 2.43
CA LYS A 139 22.25 -8.97 1.94
C LYS A 139 22.90 -10.35 2.08
N GLU A 140 22.65 -11.04 3.19
CA GLU A 140 23.17 -12.40 3.43
C GLU A 140 22.53 -13.46 2.53
N SER A 141 21.23 -13.33 2.23
CA SER A 141 20.46 -14.34 1.49
C SER A 141 20.73 -14.33 -0.03
N GLY A 142 21.33 -13.25 -0.56
CA GLY A 142 21.64 -13.11 -1.98
C GLY A 142 20.41 -13.01 -2.90
N PRO A 143 20.63 -12.81 -4.22
CA PRO A 143 19.55 -12.57 -5.20
C PRO A 143 18.81 -13.84 -5.67
N LEU A 144 19.12 -15.02 -5.13
CA LEU A 144 18.58 -16.29 -5.61
C LEU A 144 17.13 -16.53 -5.12
N VAL A 145 16.35 -17.26 -5.92
CA VAL A 145 14.99 -17.74 -5.59
C VAL A 145 14.93 -18.46 -4.23
N GLN A 146 16.02 -19.09 -3.81
CA GLN A 146 16.14 -19.71 -2.49
C GLN A 146 16.11 -18.68 -1.34
N GLY A 147 16.70 -17.51 -1.54
CA GLY A 147 16.66 -16.39 -0.60
C GLY A 147 15.24 -15.84 -0.43
N SER A 148 14.42 -15.83 -1.48
CA SER A 148 13.01 -15.40 -1.41
C SER A 148 12.19 -16.27 -0.44
N ASN A 149 12.34 -17.59 -0.49
CA ASN A 149 11.63 -18.51 0.41
C ASN A 149 12.04 -18.36 1.88
N LEU A 150 13.32 -18.09 2.13
CA LEU A 150 13.85 -17.86 3.48
C LEU A 150 13.32 -16.54 4.03
N MET A 151 13.45 -15.46 3.25
CA MET A 151 12.93 -14.14 3.61
C MET A 151 11.42 -14.16 3.80
N ARG A 152 10.68 -14.96 3.02
CA ARG A 152 9.21 -15.09 3.15
C ARG A 152 8.79 -15.67 4.50
N ARG A 153 9.58 -16.55 5.10
CA ARG A 153 9.23 -17.17 6.40
C ARG A 153 9.28 -16.17 7.55
N GLU A 154 10.25 -15.25 7.51
CA GLU A 154 10.48 -14.28 8.59
C GLU A 154 9.78 -12.93 8.34
N PHE A 155 9.69 -12.52 7.07
CA PHE A 155 9.25 -11.19 6.66
C PHE A 155 8.16 -11.20 5.58
N GLY A 156 7.59 -12.35 5.24
CA GLY A 156 6.58 -12.45 4.18
C GLY A 156 5.29 -11.67 4.43
N ASP A 157 5.08 -11.23 5.67
CA ASP A 157 3.96 -10.38 6.10
C ASP A 157 4.28 -8.87 6.03
N THR A 158 5.48 -8.50 5.57
CA THR A 158 5.94 -7.10 5.46
C THR A 158 5.79 -6.59 4.04
N TYR A 159 5.56 -5.28 3.93
CA TYR A 159 5.65 -4.57 2.66
C TYR A 159 7.06 -4.66 2.06
N TRP A 160 8.11 -4.74 2.89
CA TRP A 160 9.49 -4.88 2.41
C TRP A 160 9.69 -6.13 1.56
N TRP A 161 9.19 -7.29 2.04
CA TRP A 161 9.25 -8.53 1.27
C TRP A 161 8.44 -8.43 -0.02
N TYR A 162 7.23 -7.87 0.04
CA TYR A 162 6.42 -7.63 -1.14
C TYR A 162 7.14 -6.74 -2.17
N PHE A 163 7.71 -5.62 -1.72
CA PHE A 163 8.42 -4.66 -2.56
C PHE A 163 9.61 -5.28 -3.27
N ASP A 164 10.39 -6.13 -2.59
CA ASP A 164 11.61 -6.72 -3.15
C ASP A 164 11.39 -8.00 -3.95
N TYR A 165 10.40 -8.83 -3.61
CA TYR A 165 10.29 -10.20 -4.15
C TYR A 165 9.01 -10.51 -4.94
N GLN A 166 7.93 -9.74 -4.78
CA GLN A 166 6.66 -10.04 -5.43
C GLN A 166 6.46 -9.16 -6.67
N ASN A 167 6.37 -9.76 -7.86
CA ASN A 167 6.20 -9.05 -9.15
C ASN A 167 4.73 -8.96 -9.57
#